data_AF-A0A2I0KUG0-F1
#
_entry.id   AF-A0A2I0KUG0-F1
#
_cell.length_a   1.000
_cell.length_b   1.000
_cell.length_c   1.000
_cell.angle_alpha   90.00
_cell.angle_beta   90.00
_cell.angle_gamma   90.00
#
_symmetry.space_group_name_H-M   'P 1'
#
loop_
_entity.id
_entity.type
_entity.pdbx_description
1 polymer ?
#
loop_
_entity_poly.entity_id
_entity_poly.type
_entity_poly.pdbx_seq_one_letter_code
_entity_poly.pdbx_strand_id
1 'polypeptide(L)'
;MHLLGLSEAVKDGVREAGMVGFRFNTVGVSDAISMGTRGMCFSLQSRDLIADSIETVMSAQWYDGNISIPGCDKNMPGTIMAMGRLNRPSIMVYGGTIKV
;
A
#
# COMPACT_ATOMS: atom_id res chain seq x y z
N MET A 1 9.55 6.28 4.64
CA MET A 1 10.28 5.89 5.87
C MET A 1 9.38 5.88 7.12
N HIS A 2 8.29 6.65 7.17
CA HIS A 2 7.40 6.76 8.35
C HIS A 2 6.16 5.85 8.36
N LEU A 3 5.85 5.19 7.23
CA LEU A 3 4.61 4.43 7.07
C LEU A 3 4.46 3.25 8.06
N LEU A 4 5.57 2.74 8.61
CA LEU A 4 5.52 1.69 9.62
C LEU A 4 4.86 2.16 10.93
N GLY A 5 5.10 3.42 11.34
CA GLY A 5 4.45 4.00 12.51
C GLY A 5 2.96 4.23 12.27
N LEU A 6 2.57 4.67 11.07
CA LEU A 6 1.15 4.76 10.68
C LEU A 6 0.49 3.37 10.65
N SER A 7 1.21 2.35 10.20
CA SER A 7 0.73 0.96 10.17
C SER A 7 0.46 0.41 11.57
N GLU A 8 1.26 0.77 12.57
CA GLU A 8 1.00 0.41 13.96
C GLU A 8 -0.27 1.10 14.47
N ALA A 9 -0.41 2.41 14.25
CA ALA A 9 -1.61 3.16 14.65
C ALA A 9 -2.89 2.61 13.99
N VAL A 10 -2.83 2.21 12.72
CA VAL A 10 -3.96 1.56 12.02
C VAL A 10 -4.28 0.22 12.68
N LYS A 11 -3.28 -0.60 13.02
CA LYS A 11 -3.50 -1.89 13.67
C LYS A 11 -4.15 -1.72 15.05
N ASP A 12 -3.72 -0.72 15.83
CA ASP A 12 -4.31 -0.41 17.12
C ASP A 12 -5.79 -0.02 16.97
N GLY A 13 -6.11 0.89 16.04
CA GLY A 13 -7.50 1.25 15.75
C GLY A 13 -8.38 0.09 15.26
N VAL A 14 -7.82 -0.84 14.47
CA VAL A 14 -8.52 -2.07 14.05
C VAL A 14 -8.81 -2.98 15.25
N ARG A 15 -7.87 -3.11 16.20
CA ARG A 15 -8.06 -3.89 17.43
C ARG A 15 -9.09 -3.26 18.35
N GLU A 16 -9.06 -1.94 18.50
CA GLU A 16 -10.06 -1.18 19.27
C GLU A 16 -11.48 -1.32 18.69
N ALA A 17 -11.59 -1.45 17.36
CA ALA A 17 -12.85 -1.74 16.67
C ALA A 17 -13.30 -3.21 16.78
N GLY A 18 -12.61 -4.05 17.57
CA GLY A 18 -12.97 -5.45 17.81
C GLY A 18 -12.58 -6.43 16.70
N MET A 19 -11.69 -6.03 15.79
CA MET A 19 -11.22 -6.84 14.67
C MET A 19 -9.77 -7.32 14.87
N VAL A 20 -9.33 -8.29 14.05
CA VAL A 20 -7.94 -8.78 14.05
C VAL A 20 -7.17 -8.13 12.90
N GLY A 21 -6.18 -7.30 13.22
CA GLY A 21 -5.32 -6.63 12.24
C GLY A 21 -4.04 -7.41 11.92
N PHE A 22 -3.92 -7.91 10.69
CA PHE A 22 -2.69 -8.49 10.14
C PHE A 22 -1.96 -7.49 9.25
N ARG A 23 -0.69 -7.21 9.57
CA ARG A 23 0.15 -6.26 8.82
C ARG A 23 1.01 -7.02 7.81
N PHE A 24 1.06 -6.51 6.59
CA PHE A 24 2.03 -6.92 5.57
C PHE A 24 2.49 -5.69 4.78
N ASN A 25 3.62 -5.83 4.09
CA ASN A 25 4.20 -4.76 3.28
C ASN A 25 4.46 -5.26 1.86
N THR A 26 4.37 -4.37 0.89
CA THR A 26 4.83 -4.58 -0.49
C THR A 26 5.95 -3.61 -0.84
N VAL A 27 6.58 -3.82 -1.98
CA VAL A 27 7.68 -3.04 -2.51
C VAL A 27 7.24 -1.65 -2.96
N GLY A 28 8.20 -0.76 -3.14
CA GLY A 28 8.00 0.55 -3.75
C GLY A 28 9.34 1.14 -4.16
N VAL A 29 9.32 2.02 -5.16
CA VAL A 29 10.51 2.69 -5.67
C VAL A 29 10.38 4.22 -5.54
N SER A 30 11.51 4.90 -5.47
CA SER A 30 11.55 6.36 -5.39
C SER A 30 11.89 6.95 -6.75
N ASP A 31 10.94 7.67 -7.34
CA ASP A 31 11.17 8.38 -8.59
C ASP A 31 12.23 9.45 -8.40
N ALA A 32 12.16 10.22 -7.30
CA ALA A 32 13.14 11.28 -7.00
C ALA A 32 14.59 10.81 -6.99
N ILE A 33 14.85 9.54 -6.63
CA ILE A 33 16.20 8.94 -6.68
C ILE A 33 16.54 8.41 -8.07
N SER A 34 15.57 7.83 -8.77
CA SER A 34 15.79 7.14 -10.05
C SER A 34 15.67 8.02 -11.29
N MET A 35 15.12 9.24 -11.15
CA MET A 35 15.04 10.25 -12.21
C MET A 35 16.39 10.44 -12.90
N GLY A 36 16.39 10.42 -14.24
CA GLY A 36 17.59 10.61 -15.05
C GLY A 36 18.50 9.38 -15.18
N THR A 37 18.12 8.22 -14.62
CA THR A 37 18.88 6.97 -14.70
C THR A 37 18.08 5.85 -15.36
N ARG A 38 18.75 4.73 -15.67
CA ARG A 38 18.08 3.49 -16.12
C ARG A 38 17.11 2.90 -15.09
N GLY A 39 17.19 3.32 -13.83
CA GLY A 39 16.24 2.91 -12.78
C GLY A 39 14.80 3.35 -13.08
N MET A 40 14.61 4.47 -13.79
CA MET A 40 13.28 4.98 -14.13
C MET A 40 12.45 4.01 -14.98
N CYS A 41 13.10 3.10 -15.72
CA CYS A 41 12.43 2.03 -16.47
C CYS A 41 11.59 1.11 -15.57
N PHE A 42 11.85 1.09 -14.26
CA PHE A 42 11.16 0.26 -13.28
C PHE A 42 10.15 1.05 -12.44
N SER A 43 9.96 2.35 -12.67
CA SER A 43 8.99 3.15 -11.90
C SER A 43 7.55 2.73 -12.19
N LEU A 44 7.07 2.91 -13.41
CA LEU A 44 5.65 2.75 -13.73
C LEU A 44 5.12 1.35 -13.46
N GLN A 45 5.87 0.32 -13.87
CA GLN A 45 5.50 -1.09 -13.67
C GLN A 45 5.40 -1.48 -12.18
N SER A 46 6.07 -0.74 -11.27
CA SER A 46 5.96 -1.00 -9.83
C SER A 46 4.53 -0.84 -9.31
N ARG A 47 3.70 -0.01 -9.98
CA ARG A 47 2.27 0.13 -9.70
C ARG A 47 1.55 -1.21 -9.83
N ASP A 48 1.76 -1.90 -10.95
CA ASP A 48 1.06 -3.16 -11.25
C ASP A 48 1.57 -4.27 -10.32
N LEU A 49 2.87 -4.29 -10.05
CA LEU A 49 3.47 -5.22 -9.09
C LEU A 49 2.92 -5.03 -7.66
N ILE A 50 2.68 -3.79 -7.24
CA ILE A 50 2.03 -3.48 -5.95
C ILE A 50 0.60 -4.00 -5.92
N ALA A 51 -0.16 -3.81 -7.01
CA ALA A 51 -1.52 -4.31 -7.11
C ALA A 51 -1.55 -5.84 -6.98
N ASP A 52 -0.72 -6.53 -7.74
CA ASP A 52 -0.61 -7.99 -7.74
C ASP A 52 -0.17 -8.52 -6.36
N SER A 53 0.74 -7.81 -5.68
CA SER A 53 1.20 -8.18 -4.33
C SER A 53 0.07 -8.14 -3.30
N ILE A 54 -0.73 -7.07 -3.29
CA ILE A 54 -1.84 -6.92 -2.35
C ILE A 54 -2.92 -7.96 -2.66
N GLU A 55 -3.28 -8.13 -3.93
CA GLU A 55 -4.24 -9.11 -4.40
C GLU A 55 -3.85 -10.54 -3.98
N THR A 56 -2.56 -10.88 -4.09
CA THR A 56 -2.02 -12.19 -3.71
C THR A 56 -2.22 -12.45 -2.21
N VAL A 57 -1.81 -11.51 -1.35
CA VAL A 57 -1.91 -11.70 0.12
C VAL A 57 -3.37 -11.78 0.56
N MET A 58 -4.20 -10.85 0.10
CA MET A 58 -5.62 -10.79 0.45
C MET A 58 -6.39 -12.04 0.01
N SER A 59 -6.11 -12.54 -1.20
CA SER A 59 -6.74 -13.76 -1.72
C SER A 59 -6.28 -15.02 -0.99
N ALA A 60 -4.97 -15.14 -0.72
CA ALA A 60 -4.41 -16.33 -0.07
C ALA A 60 -4.79 -16.43 1.42
N GLN A 61 -4.79 -15.30 2.13
CA GLN A 61 -5.03 -15.26 3.58
C GLN A 61 -6.50 -15.02 3.94
N TRP A 62 -7.38 -14.90 2.95
CA TRP A 62 -8.82 -14.71 3.14
C TRP A 62 -9.19 -13.53 4.06
N TYR A 63 -8.43 -12.43 4.00
CA TYR A 63 -8.73 -11.24 4.80
C TYR A 63 -10.05 -10.58 4.36
N ASP A 64 -10.89 -10.20 5.32
CA ASP A 64 -12.24 -9.67 5.07
C ASP A 64 -12.23 -8.25 4.48
N GLY A 65 -11.20 -7.47 4.78
CA GLY A 65 -11.07 -6.08 4.32
C GLY A 65 -9.62 -5.60 4.32
N ASN A 66 -9.37 -4.46 3.67
CA ASN A 66 -8.02 -3.94 3.44
C ASN A 66 -7.90 -2.46 3.82
N ILE A 67 -6.90 -2.14 4.64
CA ILE A 67 -6.48 -0.75 4.87
C ILE A 67 -5.07 -0.61 4.30
N SER A 68 -4.94 0.10 3.18
CA SER A 68 -3.65 0.30 2.54
C SER A 68 -3.10 1.70 2.84
N ILE A 69 -1.79 1.77 3.12
CA ILE A 69 -1.10 3.00 3.50
C ILE A 69 -0.01 3.34 2.46
N PRO A 70 -0.38 3.87 1.28
CA PRO A 70 0.58 4.33 0.27
C PRO A 70 1.22 5.68 0.67
N GLY A 71 2.40 5.98 0.12
CA GLY A 71 3.12 7.23 0.44
C GLY A 71 3.84 7.92 -0.71
N CYS A 72 3.83 7.40 -1.94
CA CYS A 72 4.59 7.96 -3.07
C CYS A 72 3.93 7.58 -4.40
N ASP A 73 3.66 8.56 -5.27
CA ASP A 73 3.19 8.43 -6.67
C ASP A 73 2.57 7.07 -7.05
N LYS A 74 3.40 6.11 -7.51
CA LYS A 74 2.93 4.85 -8.10
C LYS A 74 2.27 3.87 -7.14
N ASN A 75 2.57 3.96 -5.85
CA ASN A 75 1.95 3.05 -4.88
C ASN A 75 0.48 3.38 -4.62
N MET A 76 0.06 4.64 -4.70
CA MET A 76 -1.33 5.05 -4.50
C MET A 76 -2.31 4.38 -5.49
N PRO A 77 -2.14 4.49 -6.83
CA PRO A 77 -3.04 3.82 -7.76
C PRO A 77 -2.92 2.29 -7.69
N GLY A 78 -1.73 1.75 -7.37
CA GLY A 78 -1.55 0.31 -7.22
C GLY A 78 -2.43 -0.30 -6.12
N THR A 79 -2.58 0.39 -4.99
CA THR A 79 -3.47 -0.09 -3.91
C THR A 79 -4.94 -0.03 -4.32
N ILE A 80 -5.38 1.04 -4.98
CA ILE A 80 -6.76 1.18 -5.47
C ILE A 80 -7.09 0.12 -6.53
N MET A 81 -6.15 -0.20 -7.41
CA MET A 81 -6.32 -1.29 -8.39
C MET A 81 -6.58 -2.62 -7.69
N ALA A 82 -5.78 -2.98 -6.67
CA ALA A 82 -6.00 -4.21 -5.91
C ALA A 82 -7.35 -4.21 -5.19
N MET A 83 -7.76 -3.09 -4.59
CA MET A 83 -9.07 -2.96 -3.94
C MET A 83 -10.22 -3.21 -4.92
N GLY A 84 -10.14 -2.62 -6.12
CA GLY A 84 -11.13 -2.83 -7.18
C GLY A 84 -11.21 -4.29 -7.65
N ARG A 85 -10.07 -4.96 -7.82
CA ARG A 85 -10.00 -6.38 -8.21
C ARG A 85 -10.60 -7.30 -7.15
N LEU A 86 -10.28 -7.06 -5.88
CA LEU A 86 -10.77 -7.87 -4.76
C LEU A 86 -12.24 -7.61 -4.44
N ASN A 87 -12.72 -6.39 -4.70
CA ASN A 87 -14.08 -5.93 -4.38
C ASN A 87 -14.49 -6.23 -2.92
N ARG A 88 -13.54 -6.07 -1.99
CA ARG A 88 -13.75 -6.20 -0.53
C ARG A 88 -13.76 -4.82 0.13
N PRO A 89 -14.41 -4.65 1.29
CA PRO A 89 -14.37 -3.39 2.04
C PRO A 89 -12.94 -2.88 2.22
N SER A 90 -12.65 -1.70 1.68
CA SER A 90 -11.28 -1.18 1.64
C SER A 90 -11.20 0.33 1.87
N ILE A 91 -10.13 0.77 2.54
CA ILE A 91 -9.82 2.18 2.78
C ILE A 91 -8.36 2.45 2.42
N MET A 92 -8.10 3.54 1.69
CA MET A 92 -6.75 4.04 1.44
C MET A 92 -6.43 5.19 2.40
N VAL A 93 -5.39 5.04 3.21
CA VAL A 93 -4.88 6.07 4.11
C VAL A 93 -3.63 6.68 3.49
N TYR A 94 -3.74 7.88 2.92
CA TYR A 94 -2.59 8.57 2.34
C TYR A 94 -1.54 8.88 3.42
N GLY A 95 -0.30 8.46 3.17
CA GLY A 95 0.81 8.62 4.11
C GLY A 95 1.21 10.07 4.39
N GLY A 96 0.71 11.04 3.61
CA GLY A 96 0.92 12.45 3.83
C GLY A 96 2.06 13.04 3.01
N THR A 97 1.92 14.32 2.69
CA THR A 97 2.91 15.09 1.92
C THR A 97 4.01 15.61 2.85
N ILE A 98 5.26 15.58 2.38
CA ILE A 98 6.41 16.14 3.10
C ILE A 98 6.21 17.66 3.21
N LYS A 99 6.41 18.23 4.41
CA LYS A 99 6.41 19.69 4.60
C LYS A 99 7.65 20.27 3.90
N VAL A 100 7.42 21.25 3.03
CA VAL A 100 8.47 22.05 2.37
C VAL A 100 8.82 23.24 3.25
#